data_AF-A0AA85BDR1-F1
#
_entry.id   AF-A0AA85BDR1-F1
#
_cell.length_a   1.000
_cell.length_b   1.000
_cell.length_c   1.000
_cell.angle_alpha   90.00
_cell.angle_beta   90.00
_cell.angle_gamma   90.00
#
_symmetry.space_group_name_H-M   'P 1'
#
loop_
_entity.id
_entity.type
_entity.pdbx_description
1 polymer ?
#
loop_
_entity_poly.entity_id
_entity_poly.type
_entity_poly.pdbx_seq_one_letter_code
_entity_poly.pdbx_strand_id
1 'polypeptide(L)'
;MHTAKALADKLGTKAYLIYAGLEPPEFLVLFPPYVRSTDAIAYHQFEDGKTDGQKDLIDSLLSSYTLASYTLSDLQQRPLPPELDATCLETYLDDKTFEEIFSMSREDFNKLPIWKQAEMKKYSGLF
;
A
#
# COMPACT_ATOMS: atom_id res chain seq x y z
N MET A 1 -1.23 13.82 8.28
CA MET A 1 -0.45 13.46 7.08
C MET A 1 -1.02 14.19 5.87
N HIS A 2 -0.19 14.87 5.09
CA HIS A 2 -0.60 15.56 3.86
C HIS A 2 -0.37 14.63 2.68
N THR A 3 -1.31 13.72 2.39
CA THR A 3 -1.23 12.86 1.20
C THR A 3 -1.94 13.50 0.02
N ALA A 4 -1.49 13.21 -1.20
CA ALA A 4 -2.15 13.67 -2.43
C ALA A 4 -3.62 13.24 -2.48
N LYS A 5 -3.92 12.03 -1.99
CA LYS A 5 -5.29 11.52 -1.86
C LYS A 5 -6.13 12.36 -0.88
N ALA A 6 -5.64 12.62 0.33
CA ALA A 6 -6.38 13.40 1.32
C ALA A 6 -6.69 14.83 0.83
N LEU A 7 -5.79 15.42 0.03
CA LEU A 7 -6.01 16.72 -0.59
C LEU A 7 -7.07 16.65 -1.71
N ALA A 8 -7.03 15.62 -2.55
CA ALA A 8 -8.01 15.41 -3.61
C ALA A 8 -9.42 15.17 -3.06
N ASP A 9 -9.55 14.36 -2.00
CA ASP A 9 -10.81 14.10 -1.29
C ASP A 9 -11.39 15.40 -0.72
N LYS A 10 -10.55 16.25 -0.11
CA LYS A 10 -10.97 17.55 0.43
C LYS A 10 -11.48 18.51 -0.66
N LEU A 11 -10.90 18.43 -1.86
CA LEU A 11 -11.29 19.25 -3.00
C LEU A 11 -12.44 18.64 -3.82
N GLY A 12 -12.88 17.41 -3.50
CA GLY A 12 -13.88 16.68 -4.29
C GLY A 12 -13.40 16.34 -5.70
N THR A 13 -12.09 16.16 -5.87
CA THR A 13 -11.44 15.89 -7.17
C THR A 13 -10.71 14.55 -7.14
N LYS A 14 -10.32 14.05 -8.31
CA LYS A 14 -9.60 12.79 -8.45
C LYS A 14 -8.09 13.02 -8.42
N ALA A 15 -7.36 12.15 -7.72
CA ALA A 15 -5.91 12.14 -7.74
C ALA A 15 -5.39 11.10 -8.75
N TYR A 16 -4.34 11.48 -9.49
CA TYR A 16 -3.69 10.64 -10.49
C TYR A 16 -2.20 10.54 -10.20
N LEU A 17 -1.63 9.35 -10.39
CA LEU A 17 -0.21 9.10 -10.41
C LEU A 17 0.33 9.37 -11.82
N ILE A 18 1.42 10.13 -11.90
CA ILE A 18 2.09 10.50 -13.14
C ILE A 18 3.53 10.01 -13.07
N TYR A 19 4.01 9.44 -14.18
CA TYR A 19 5.33 8.82 -14.28
C TYR A 19 6.34 9.79 -14.86
N ALA A 20 7.45 9.98 -14.15
CA ALA A 20 8.49 10.90 -14.58
C ALA A 20 9.04 10.51 -15.97
N GLY A 21 9.09 11.48 -16.88
CA GLY A 21 9.51 11.31 -18.26
C GLY A 21 8.44 10.77 -19.22
N LEU A 22 7.37 10.14 -18.71
CA LEU A 22 6.20 9.68 -19.47
C LEU A 22 4.96 10.53 -19.14
N GLU A 23 5.15 11.79 -18.74
CA GLU A 23 4.01 12.60 -18.29
C GLU A 23 3.04 12.93 -19.43
N PRO A 24 1.72 12.99 -19.17
CA PRO A 24 0.73 13.40 -20.16
C PRO A 24 0.97 14.82 -20.72
N PRO A 25 0.58 15.10 -21.97
CA PRO A 25 0.69 16.43 -22.55
C PRO A 25 -0.03 17.50 -21.72
N GLU A 26 -1.21 17.19 -21.16
CA GLU A 26 -1.95 18.12 -20.30
C GLU A 26 -1.13 18.54 -19.06
N PHE A 27 -0.32 17.63 -18.53
CA PHE A 27 0.53 17.90 -17.36
C PHE A 27 1.73 18.74 -17.77
N LEU A 28 2.36 18.43 -18.90
CA LEU A 28 3.50 19.18 -19.42
C LEU A 28 3.20 20.63 -19.75
N VAL A 29 1.98 20.92 -20.21
CA VAL A 29 1.55 22.30 -20.48
C VAL A 29 1.55 23.14 -19.20
N LEU A 30 1.16 22.53 -18.07
CA LEU A 30 1.11 23.20 -16.77
C LEU A 30 2.47 23.20 -16.07
N PHE A 31 3.25 22.13 -16.26
CA PHE A 31 4.55 21.91 -15.63
C PHE A 31 5.60 21.50 -16.67
N PRO A 32 6.10 22.45 -17.48
CA PRO A 32 7.10 22.12 -18.50
C PRO A 32 8.44 21.78 -17.84
N PRO A 33 9.01 20.58 -18.07
CA PRO A 33 10.32 20.24 -17.56
C PRO A 33 11.40 20.91 -18.41
N TYR A 34 12.54 21.21 -17.79
CA TYR A 34 13.72 21.70 -18.51
C TYR A 34 14.32 20.60 -19.41
N VAL A 35 14.36 19.36 -18.92
CA VAL A 35 14.79 18.15 -19.63
C VAL A 35 13.94 16.98 -19.15
N ARG A 36 13.50 16.11 -20.07
CA ARG A 36 12.89 14.83 -19.68
C ARG A 36 13.96 13.82 -19.33
N SER A 37 13.83 13.20 -18.16
CA SER A 37 14.79 12.19 -17.69
C SER A 37 14.66 10.91 -18.51
N THR A 38 15.66 10.61 -19.34
CA THR A 38 15.73 9.38 -20.14
C THR A 38 15.83 8.13 -19.28
N ASP A 39 16.47 8.24 -18.12
CA ASP A 39 16.62 7.13 -17.17
C ASP A 39 15.27 6.77 -16.53
N ALA A 40 14.46 7.79 -16.21
CA ALA A 40 13.11 7.58 -15.69
C ALA A 40 12.18 7.00 -16.77
N ILE A 41 12.31 7.43 -18.03
CA ILE A 41 11.58 6.86 -19.16
C ILE A 41 11.90 5.36 -19.29
N ALA A 42 13.18 5.01 -19.31
CA ALA A 42 13.62 3.63 -19.44
C ALA A 42 13.09 2.76 -18.30
N TYR A 43 13.20 3.23 -17.05
CA TYR A 43 12.69 2.49 -15.90
C TYR A 43 11.19 2.17 -16.03
N HIS A 44 10.34 3.18 -16.28
CA HIS A 44 8.89 2.96 -16.33
C HIS A 44 8.44 2.14 -17.56
N GLN A 45 9.15 2.24 -18.69
CA GLN A 45 8.81 1.47 -19.90
C GLN A 45 9.24 0.00 -19.79
N PHE A 46 10.43 -0.28 -19.26
CA PHE A 46 10.98 -1.64 -19.23
C PHE A 46 10.54 -2.44 -18.01
N GLU A 47 10.53 -1.84 -16.81
CA GLU A 47 10.20 -2.56 -15.57
C GLU A 47 8.70 -2.60 -15.32
N ASP A 48 8.02 -1.49 -15.59
CA ASP A 48 6.64 -1.25 -15.14
C ASP A 48 5.64 -1.29 -16.32
N GLY A 49 6.14 -1.49 -17.55
CA GLY A 49 5.35 -1.64 -18.78
C GLY A 49 4.50 -0.42 -19.14
N LYS A 50 4.84 0.76 -18.62
CA LYS A 50 4.04 1.98 -18.76
C LYS A 50 4.28 2.64 -20.11
N THR A 51 3.24 3.26 -20.65
CA THR A 51 3.26 3.95 -21.94
C THR A 51 3.39 5.46 -21.78
N ASP A 52 3.85 6.16 -22.83
CA ASP A 52 3.97 7.62 -22.82
C ASP A 52 2.61 8.29 -22.64
N GLY A 53 2.53 9.23 -21.69
CA GLY A 53 1.30 9.90 -21.31
C GLY A 53 0.35 9.06 -20.46
N GLN A 54 0.77 7.89 -19.98
CA GLN A 54 -0.03 7.11 -19.04
C GLN A 54 -0.18 7.83 -17.70
N LYS A 55 -1.42 7.82 -17.19
CA LYS A 55 -1.74 8.26 -15.83
C LYS A 55 -2.70 7.28 -15.19
N ASP A 56 -2.42 6.91 -13.96
CA ASP A 56 -3.20 5.91 -13.23
C ASP A 56 -3.94 6.58 -12.07
N LEU A 57 -5.21 6.21 -11.87
CA LEU A 57 -6.03 6.78 -10.82
C LEU A 57 -5.62 6.20 -9.47
N ILE A 58 -5.31 7.06 -8.49
CA ILE A 58 -4.74 6.63 -7.20
C ILE A 58 -5.70 5.69 -6.46
N ASP A 59 -7.01 5.97 -6.42
CA ASP A 59 -7.96 5.06 -5.77
C ASP A 59 -7.98 3.66 -6.40
N SER A 60 -7.91 3.55 -7.73
CA SER A 60 -7.90 2.25 -8.40
C SER A 60 -6.62 1.47 -8.10
N LEU A 61 -5.47 2.15 -8.12
CA LEU A 61 -4.19 1.55 -7.74
C LEU A 61 -4.24 1.10 -6.28
N LEU A 62 -4.58 2.01 -5.37
CA LEU A 62 -4.69 1.70 -3.94
C LEU A 62 -5.65 0.54 -3.72
N SER A 63 -6.83 0.52 -4.36
CA SER A 63 -7.75 -0.61 -4.26
C SER A 63 -7.12 -1.94 -4.69
N SER A 64 -6.32 -1.95 -5.77
CA SER A 64 -5.60 -3.16 -6.18
C SER A 64 -4.51 -3.60 -5.20
N TYR A 65 -3.88 -2.66 -4.47
CA TYR A 65 -2.88 -2.95 -3.45
C TYR A 65 -3.49 -3.26 -2.07
N THR A 66 -4.67 -2.71 -1.75
CA THR A 66 -5.33 -2.88 -0.46
C THR A 66 -6.19 -4.14 -0.38
N LEU A 67 -6.36 -4.89 -1.48
CA LEU A 67 -7.25 -6.05 -1.51
C LEU A 67 -6.60 -7.36 -1.05
N ALA A 68 -5.30 -7.37 -0.72
CA ALA A 68 -4.67 -8.55 -0.16
C ALA A 68 -4.79 -8.50 1.36
N SER A 69 -5.99 -8.68 1.90
CA SER A 69 -6.10 -9.17 3.26
C SER A 69 -5.57 -10.60 3.26
N TYR A 70 -4.50 -10.83 4.00
CA TYR A 70 -3.86 -12.15 4.04
C TYR A 70 -4.63 -13.03 4.99
N THR A 71 -4.85 -14.29 4.60
CA THR A 71 -5.45 -15.25 5.53
C THR A 71 -4.43 -15.64 6.59
N LEU A 72 -4.90 -16.12 7.74
CA LEU A 72 -4.03 -16.69 8.78
C LEU A 72 -3.03 -17.69 8.24
N SER A 73 -3.51 -18.56 7.34
CA SER A 73 -2.68 -19.62 6.77
C SER A 73 -1.53 -19.03 5.96
N ASP A 74 -1.78 -17.97 5.19
CA ASP A 74 -0.76 -17.27 4.39
C ASP A 74 0.30 -16.61 5.28
N LEU A 75 -0.12 -15.98 6.39
CA LEU A 75 0.79 -15.31 7.34
C LEU A 75 1.60 -16.30 8.20
N GLN A 76 1.10 -17.53 8.37
CA GLN A 76 1.80 -18.60 9.09
C GLN A 76 2.77 -19.38 8.19
N GLN A 77 2.67 -19.28 6.86
CA GLN A 77 3.57 -20.01 5.95
C GLN A 77 4.99 -19.45 6.05
N ARG A 78 6.00 -20.34 6.04
CA ARG A 78 7.41 -19.97 5.92
C ARG A 78 7.96 -20.57 4.62
N PRO A 79 8.69 -19.81 3.80
CA PRO A 79 9.18 -18.43 3.99
C PRO A 79 8.12 -17.34 3.74
N LEU A 80 8.18 -16.23 4.49
CA LEU A 80 7.30 -15.09 4.24
C LEU A 80 7.68 -14.40 2.93
N PRO A 81 6.71 -13.90 2.16
CA PRO A 81 6.95 -12.89 1.14
C PRO A 81 7.83 -11.75 1.69
N PRO A 82 8.84 -11.27 0.93
CA PRO A 82 9.75 -10.22 1.39
C PRO A 82 9.06 -8.88 1.65
N GLU A 83 7.85 -8.71 1.14
CA GLU A 83 7.01 -7.52 1.32
C GLU A 83 6.29 -7.51 2.69
N LEU A 84 6.18 -8.66 3.37
CA LEU A 84 5.47 -8.78 4.64
C LEU A 84 6.42 -8.59 5.82
N ASP A 85 6.08 -7.65 6.69
CA ASP A 85 6.79 -7.44 7.95
C ASP A 85 6.38 -8.50 8.98
N ALA A 86 7.30 -9.45 9.23
CA ALA A 86 7.13 -10.53 10.22
C ALA A 86 6.84 -10.02 11.64
N THR A 87 7.19 -8.77 11.96
CA THR A 87 6.98 -8.21 13.31
C THR A 87 5.56 -7.69 13.54
N CYS A 88 4.84 -7.41 12.46
CA CYS A 88 3.54 -6.73 12.46
C CYS A 88 2.48 -7.48 11.64
N LEU A 89 2.53 -8.82 11.59
CA LEU A 89 1.61 -9.64 10.80
C LEU A 89 0.13 -9.39 11.16
N GLU A 90 -0.15 -8.96 12.39
CA GLU A 90 -1.49 -8.63 12.87
C GLU A 90 -2.19 -7.49 12.09
N THR A 91 -1.42 -6.59 11.45
CA THR A 91 -1.98 -5.48 10.66
C THR A 91 -2.44 -5.92 9.27
N TYR A 92 -1.99 -7.08 8.80
CA TYR A 92 -2.28 -7.59 7.46
C TYR A 92 -3.51 -8.52 7.41
N LEU A 93 -4.04 -8.89 8.57
CA LEU A 93 -5.28 -9.67 8.68
C LEU A 93 -6.51 -8.82 8.33
N ASP A 94 -7.61 -9.48 7.95
CA ASP A 94 -8.92 -8.83 7.96
C ASP A 94 -9.42 -8.65 9.41
N ASP A 95 -10.25 -7.63 9.64
CA ASP A 95 -10.83 -7.37 10.97
C ASP A 95 -11.61 -8.60 11.49
N LYS A 96 -12.31 -9.31 10.60
CA LYS A 96 -13.02 -10.55 10.96
C LYS A 96 -12.07 -11.65 11.42
N THR A 97 -11.01 -11.90 10.66
CA THR A 97 -10.03 -12.94 11.00
C THR A 97 -9.25 -12.55 12.26
N PHE A 98 -8.94 -11.27 12.43
CA PHE A 98 -8.33 -10.74 13.64
C PHE A 98 -9.20 -11.01 14.87
N GLU A 99 -10.50 -10.70 14.79
CA GLU A 99 -11.45 -10.98 15.86
C GLU A 99 -11.59 -12.48 16.14
N GLU A 100 -11.55 -13.34 15.13
CA GLU A 100 -11.57 -14.80 15.31
C GLU A 100 -10.34 -15.33 16.05
N ILE A 101 -9.14 -14.80 15.76
CA ILE A 101 -7.88 -15.25 16.38
C ILE A 101 -7.76 -14.73 17.82
N PHE A 102 -7.92 -13.42 17.97
CA PHE A 102 -7.62 -12.74 19.22
C PHE A 102 -8.85 -12.62 20.12
N SER A 103 -10.04 -13.00 19.62
CA SER A 103 -11.33 -12.86 20.32
C SER A 103 -11.58 -11.43 20.83
N MET A 104 -10.99 -10.44 20.16
CA MET A 104 -11.09 -9.02 20.49
C MET A 104 -10.87 -8.15 19.25
N SER A 105 -11.32 -6.90 19.34
CA SER A 105 -11.11 -5.91 18.29
C SER A 105 -9.65 -5.47 18.21
N ARG A 106 -9.21 -4.97 17.04
CA ARG A 106 -7.89 -4.33 16.88
C ARG A 106 -7.67 -3.18 17.84
N GLU A 107 -8.72 -2.40 18.10
CA GLU A 107 -8.64 -1.27 19.02
C GLU A 107 -8.30 -1.73 20.44
N ASP A 108 -8.91 -2.83 20.89
CA ASP A 108 -8.65 -3.37 22.23
C ASP A 108 -7.28 -4.03 22.32
N PHE A 109 -6.84 -4.71 21.25
CA PHE A 109 -5.47 -5.23 21.16
C PHE A 109 -4.41 -4.13 21.25
N ASN A 110 -4.60 -3.02 20.53
CA ASN A 110 -3.68 -1.88 20.54
C ASN A 110 -3.61 -1.18 21.91
N LYS A 111 -4.63 -1.31 22.76
CA LYS A 111 -4.61 -0.82 24.15
C LYS A 111 -3.82 -1.73 25.09
N LEU A 112 -3.54 -2.97 24.70
CA LEU A 112 -2.79 -3.91 25.53
C LEU A 112 -1.31 -3.51 25.59
N PRO A 113 -0.61 -3.80 26.71
CA PRO A 113 0.83 -3.65 26.78
C PRO A 113 1.56 -4.48 25.71
N ILE A 114 2.71 -3.98 25.23
CA ILE A 114 3.53 -4.61 24.17
C ILE A 114 3.83 -6.09 24.47
N TRP A 115 4.14 -6.42 25.73
CA TRP A 115 4.44 -7.80 26.12
C TRP A 115 3.26 -8.75 25.91
N LYS A 116 2.03 -8.27 26.14
CA LYS A 116 0.81 -9.06 25.99
C LYS A 116 0.42 -9.20 24.52
N GLN A 117 0.66 -8.15 23.72
CA GLN A 117 0.54 -8.23 22.26
C GLN A 117 1.50 -9.28 21.70
N ALA A 118 2.78 -9.25 22.10
CA ALA A 118 3.79 -10.21 21.65
C ALA A 118 3.45 -11.65 22.07
N GLU A 119 2.96 -11.85 23.29
CA GLU A 119 2.51 -13.16 23.77
C GLU A 119 1.35 -13.71 22.92
N MET A 120 0.33 -12.90 22.66
CA MET A 120 -0.82 -13.27 21.84
C MET A 120 -0.40 -13.59 20.40
N LYS A 121 0.49 -12.78 19.80
CA LYS A 121 1.05 -13.04 18.46
C LYS A 121 1.81 -14.35 18.40
N LYS A 122 2.54 -14.68 19.46
CA LYS A 122 3.23 -15.97 19.57
C LYS A 122 2.24 -17.15 19.66
N TYR A 123 1.14 -16.99 20.40
CA TYR A 123 0.09 -18.02 20.48
C TYR A 123 -0.62 -18.25 19.14
N SER A 124 -0.78 -17.21 18.33
CA SER A 124 -1.39 -17.31 17.00
C SER A 124 -0.41 -17.69 15.88
N GLY A 125 0.87 -17.94 16.19
CA GLY A 125 1.89 -18.26 15.19
C GLY A 125 2.27 -17.08 14.28
N LEU A 126 2.01 -15.84 14.71
CA LEU A 126 2.31 -14.60 14.01
C LEU A 126 3.56 -13.89 14.58
N PHE A 127 4.53 -14.69 15.07
CA PHE A 127 5.82 -14.24 15.58
C PHE A 127 6.95 -14.80 14.71
#